data_AF-A0AAF1JYA9-F1
#
_entry.id   AF-A0AAF1JYA9-F1
#
_cell.length_a   1.000
_cell.length_b   1.000
_cell.length_c   1.000
_cell.angle_alpha   90.00
_cell.angle_beta   90.00
_cell.angle_gamma   90.00
#
_symmetry.space_group_name_H-M   'P 1'
#
loop_
_entity.id
_entity.type
_entity.pdbx_description
1 polymer ?
#
loop_
_entity_poly.entity_id
_entity_poly.type
_entity_poly.pdbx_seq_one_letter_code
_entity_poly.pdbx_strand_id
1 'polypeptide(L)'
;MSELVSLAEAPAAPAPMPTERPAAPRPEDGYVDFYGHAPAVGGWLFCGWSRGRWRIDAPPPRVVAHFRQGRVEKVDAIACWFPRPDLGQRGAGLVVLLRAPGLPLGELVGLELAEAGGRTRALLLPPVRPVTQLREADLVTRIRPALLQAPHTPDQARLLTLLSRRAYAGSDTLHELPASVRIGLDEALPVPPDGVALIGWCIDPTNAIAAMHVRGPQASRDPAALGTRWLRVERADVIASVGAAQGLTDPRVGFVALAPACGTPWPGGHGEAPYLEVELHSGEVAYQRLPVPMRAGAAAARRLLEAVRPASDEMDHAYDRVLGPALTAIHKARLGRPRPVTEIAFGTMPAEPVCSIIVPLYGRMDFLTYQTALLSEHPGNRAHELIYVLDDPPCKRELLDLAHSAHRRFGLPFRILVPEENLGYGPANNIGIGHARGEFLCLLNSDVMPAPEAPDWLDRMIADLRADAALGLVGAMLLFEDGTVQHEGLTFERLPQQANWPFPMHPRKGLLPRAETPTGPEPVEAVTGACMVLRRALATELGGFDEAYAIGDFEDSDLCLRVRATGLGCAVDRRARLYHLERQSQVSPDNPWRHNATLFNAWTHTRRWFAEANPKHAE
;
A
#
# COMPACT_ATOMS: atom_id res chain seq x y z
N MET A 1 10.43 -32.99 33.14
CA MET A 1 9.46 -33.62 32.22
C MET A 1 9.26 -32.66 31.07
N SER A 2 9.64 -33.13 29.89
CA SER A 2 9.76 -32.39 28.63
C SER A 2 8.41 -32.26 27.94
N GLU A 3 7.94 -31.05 27.70
CA GLU A 3 6.97 -30.78 26.64
C GLU A 3 7.63 -29.89 25.59
N LEU A 4 7.93 -30.53 24.45
CA LEU A 4 8.37 -29.92 23.22
C LEU A 4 7.17 -29.22 22.58
N VAL A 5 7.22 -27.89 22.49
CA VAL A 5 6.29 -27.11 21.69
C VAL A 5 6.58 -27.37 20.22
N SER A 6 5.63 -28.04 19.56
CA SER A 6 5.59 -28.32 18.14
C SER A 6 5.67 -27.04 17.31
N LEU A 7 6.71 -26.91 16.50
CA LEU A 7 6.77 -25.97 15.38
C LEU A 7 5.60 -26.29 14.43
N ALA A 8 4.68 -25.34 14.26
CA ALA A 8 3.64 -25.44 13.26
C ALA A 8 4.29 -25.45 11.87
N GLU A 9 4.22 -26.59 11.18
CA GLU A 9 4.59 -26.71 9.79
C GLU A 9 3.78 -25.72 8.95
N ALA A 10 4.46 -24.99 8.07
CA ALA A 10 3.82 -24.16 7.06
C ALA A 10 2.80 -25.01 6.26
N PRO A 11 1.63 -24.45 5.88
CA PRO A 11 0.66 -25.21 5.11
C PRO A 11 1.32 -25.76 3.85
N ALA A 12 1.30 -27.09 3.72
CA ALA A 12 1.77 -27.78 2.53
C ALA A 12 1.15 -27.12 1.30
N ALA A 13 2.00 -26.81 0.30
CA ALA A 13 1.54 -26.28 -0.96
C ALA A 13 0.37 -27.15 -1.48
N PRO A 14 -0.73 -26.55 -1.97
CA PRO A 14 -1.87 -27.31 -2.45
C PRO A 14 -1.38 -28.34 -3.47
N ALA A 15 -1.78 -29.60 -3.29
CA ALA A 15 -1.46 -30.66 -4.23
C ALA A 15 -1.85 -30.21 -5.65
N PRO A 16 -0.97 -30.40 -6.65
CA PRO A 16 -1.29 -29.99 -8.02
C PRO A 16 -2.59 -30.66 -8.44
N MET A 17 -3.58 -29.86 -8.87
CA MET A 17 -4.83 -30.39 -9.37
C MET A 17 -4.55 -31.40 -10.48
N PRO A 18 -5.22 -32.56 -10.51
CA PRO A 18 -5.03 -33.53 -11.58
C PRO A 18 -5.33 -32.86 -12.93
N THR A 19 -4.36 -32.92 -13.84
CA THR A 19 -4.52 -32.43 -15.21
C THR A 19 -5.69 -33.18 -15.87
N GLU A 20 -6.79 -32.49 -16.16
CA GLU A 20 -7.81 -33.01 -17.09
C GLU A 20 -7.09 -33.34 -18.40
N ARG A 21 -7.10 -34.62 -18.76
CA ARG A 21 -6.55 -35.08 -20.04
C ARG A 21 -7.44 -34.52 -21.16
N PRO A 22 -6.86 -34.12 -22.30
CA PRO A 22 -7.65 -33.67 -23.43
C PRO A 22 -8.64 -34.75 -23.89
N ALA A 23 -9.74 -34.33 -24.51
CA ALA A 23 -10.76 -35.22 -25.05
C ALA A 23 -10.15 -36.29 -25.96
N ALA A 24 -10.75 -37.50 -25.97
CA ALA A 24 -10.25 -38.62 -26.76
C ALA A 24 -10.20 -38.26 -28.26
N PRO A 25 -9.10 -38.58 -28.96
CA PRO A 25 -8.88 -38.17 -30.34
C PRO A 25 -9.84 -38.81 -31.33
N ARG A 26 -10.28 -38.03 -32.32
CA ARG A 26 -11.11 -38.45 -33.44
C ARG A 26 -10.32 -38.46 -34.75
N PRO A 27 -10.73 -39.26 -35.75
CA PRO A 27 -10.05 -39.34 -37.06
C PRO A 27 -9.89 -38.00 -37.79
N GLU A 28 -10.78 -37.05 -37.51
CA GLU A 28 -10.81 -35.70 -38.06
C GLU A 28 -9.97 -34.66 -37.30
N ASP A 29 -9.33 -35.06 -36.21
CA ASP A 29 -8.46 -34.19 -35.40
C ASP A 29 -7.09 -33.99 -36.07
N GLY A 30 -6.28 -33.11 -35.47
CA GLY A 30 -5.03 -32.62 -36.02
C GLY A 30 -3.83 -32.81 -35.10
N TYR A 31 -2.68 -32.28 -35.49
CA TYR A 31 -1.45 -32.38 -34.72
C TYR A 31 -0.78 -31.02 -34.51
N VAL A 32 -0.09 -30.87 -33.38
CA VAL A 32 0.86 -29.78 -33.13
C VAL A 32 2.22 -30.19 -33.68
N ASP A 33 2.75 -29.42 -34.64
CA ASP A 33 4.05 -29.68 -35.26
C ASP A 33 5.20 -29.21 -34.33
N PHE A 34 5.05 -28.02 -33.73
CA PHE A 34 5.97 -27.45 -32.75
C PHE A 34 5.27 -26.38 -31.90
N TYR A 35 5.83 -26.09 -30.74
CA TYR A 35 5.33 -25.04 -29.85
C TYR A 35 6.48 -24.37 -29.11
N GLY A 36 6.19 -23.28 -28.41
CA GLY A 36 7.08 -22.77 -27.38
C GLY A 36 6.62 -21.43 -26.84
N HIS A 37 7.28 -20.99 -25.78
CA HIS A 37 6.99 -19.72 -25.16
C HIS A 37 7.78 -18.62 -25.86
N ALA A 38 7.11 -17.52 -26.17
CA ALA A 38 7.68 -16.35 -26.80
C ALA A 38 7.51 -15.15 -25.86
N PRO A 39 8.55 -14.85 -25.03
CA PRO A 39 8.49 -13.81 -24.01
C PRO A 39 8.14 -12.42 -24.56
N ALA A 40 8.64 -12.03 -25.74
CA ALA A 40 8.41 -10.70 -26.32
C ALA A 40 6.94 -10.46 -26.71
N VAL A 41 6.19 -11.54 -26.95
CA VAL A 41 4.74 -11.50 -27.19
C VAL A 41 3.92 -11.96 -25.98
N GLY A 42 4.58 -12.29 -24.87
CA GLY A 42 3.94 -12.64 -23.60
C GLY A 42 3.04 -13.86 -23.66
N GLY A 43 3.42 -14.91 -24.40
CA GLY A 43 2.53 -16.07 -24.57
C GLY A 43 3.15 -17.31 -25.21
N TRP A 44 2.33 -18.34 -25.34
CA TRP A 44 2.66 -19.59 -25.99
C TRP A 44 2.21 -19.60 -27.44
N LEU A 45 3.15 -19.89 -28.34
CA LEU A 45 2.89 -20.09 -29.76
C LEU A 45 2.80 -21.58 -30.05
N PHE A 46 1.78 -21.95 -30.82
CA PHE A 46 1.55 -23.30 -31.31
C PHE A 46 1.44 -23.23 -32.83
N CYS A 47 2.16 -24.11 -33.52
CA CYS A 47 2.00 -24.31 -34.95
C CYS A 47 1.67 -25.77 -35.21
N GLY A 48 0.66 -26.02 -36.03
CA GLY A 48 0.19 -27.36 -36.33
C GLY A 48 -0.78 -27.37 -37.49
N TRP A 49 -1.63 -28.40 -37.54
CA TRP A 49 -2.62 -28.57 -38.59
C TRP A 49 -3.81 -29.40 -38.13
N SER A 50 -4.92 -29.30 -38.85
CA SER A 50 -6.15 -30.08 -38.64
C SER A 50 -6.75 -30.55 -39.96
N ARG A 51 -7.43 -31.72 -39.97
CA ARG A 51 -8.16 -32.26 -41.15
C ARG A 51 -9.63 -31.85 -41.23
N GLY A 52 -10.17 -31.25 -40.18
CA GLY A 52 -11.53 -30.71 -40.14
C GLY A 52 -11.71 -29.42 -40.95
N ARG A 53 -12.91 -29.18 -41.46
CA ARG A 53 -13.30 -27.88 -42.06
C ARG A 53 -13.43 -26.84 -40.96
N TRP A 54 -12.60 -25.81 -41.00
CA TRP A 54 -12.67 -24.65 -40.12
C TRP A 54 -13.17 -23.42 -40.87
N ARG A 55 -13.84 -22.50 -40.16
CA ARG A 55 -14.07 -21.15 -40.70
C ARG A 55 -12.75 -20.41 -40.60
N ILE A 56 -12.11 -20.21 -41.74
CA ILE A 56 -10.81 -19.54 -41.85
C ILE A 56 -10.91 -18.08 -41.36
N ASP A 57 -12.10 -17.49 -41.46
CA ASP A 57 -12.34 -16.07 -41.17
C ASP A 57 -12.74 -15.79 -39.71
N ALA A 58 -12.75 -16.80 -38.84
CA ALA A 58 -13.15 -16.63 -37.44
C ALA A 58 -12.23 -17.44 -36.49
N PRO A 59 -11.67 -16.81 -35.44
CA PRO A 59 -10.90 -17.52 -34.44
C PRO A 59 -11.77 -18.50 -33.64
N PRO A 60 -11.19 -19.58 -33.11
CA PRO A 60 -11.91 -20.51 -32.25
C PRO A 60 -12.34 -19.79 -30.96
N PRO A 61 -13.63 -19.83 -30.56
CA PRO A 61 -14.15 -19.14 -29.37
C PRO A 61 -13.54 -19.57 -28.04
N ARG A 62 -12.86 -20.72 -27.99
CA ARG A 62 -12.15 -21.19 -26.79
C ARG A 62 -10.96 -22.02 -27.21
N VAL A 63 -9.82 -21.76 -26.57
CA VAL A 63 -8.60 -22.55 -26.75
C VAL A 63 -8.02 -22.90 -25.38
N VAL A 64 -7.67 -24.18 -25.21
CA VAL A 64 -7.08 -24.70 -23.97
C VAL A 64 -5.80 -25.46 -24.30
N ALA A 65 -4.65 -24.99 -23.81
CA ALA A 65 -3.40 -25.73 -23.88
C ALA A 65 -3.16 -26.48 -22.56
N HIS A 66 -3.04 -27.80 -22.63
CA HIS A 66 -2.77 -28.67 -21.49
C HIS A 66 -1.29 -28.95 -21.43
N PHE A 67 -0.66 -28.70 -20.29
CA PHE A 67 0.75 -29.01 -20.04
C PHE A 67 0.88 -29.95 -18.84
N ARG A 68 2.07 -30.55 -18.66
CA ARG A 68 2.32 -31.47 -17.54
C ARG A 68 2.12 -30.83 -16.16
N GLN A 69 2.36 -29.53 -16.02
CA GLN A 69 2.30 -28.82 -14.75
C GLN A 69 1.12 -27.83 -14.65
N GLY A 70 0.14 -27.90 -15.56
CA GLY A 70 -1.04 -27.04 -15.53
C GLY A 70 -1.72 -26.90 -16.89
N ARG A 71 -2.69 -25.98 -17.00
CA ARG A 71 -3.32 -25.63 -18.28
C ARG A 71 -3.39 -24.12 -18.47
N VAL A 72 -3.37 -23.68 -19.73
CA VAL A 72 -3.63 -22.31 -20.14
C VAL A 72 -4.94 -22.28 -20.89
N GLU A 73 -5.90 -21.54 -20.35
CA GLU A 73 -7.20 -21.30 -20.95
C GLU A 73 -7.43 -19.80 -21.00
N LYS A 74 -7.62 -19.24 -22.20
CA LYS A 74 -7.98 -17.82 -22.36
C LYS A 74 -8.98 -17.62 -23.48
N VAL A 75 -9.86 -16.64 -23.28
CA VAL A 75 -10.93 -16.24 -24.19
C VAL A 75 -10.40 -15.40 -25.37
N ASP A 76 -9.22 -14.78 -25.23
CA ASP A 76 -8.59 -13.93 -26.26
C ASP A 76 -7.43 -14.64 -27.01
N ALA A 77 -7.68 -15.86 -27.50
CA ALA A 77 -6.71 -16.55 -28.35
C ALA A 77 -6.65 -15.90 -29.74
N ILE A 78 -5.45 -15.68 -30.26
CA ILE A 78 -5.27 -15.21 -31.64
C ILE A 78 -4.92 -16.43 -32.49
N ALA A 79 -5.75 -16.72 -33.49
CA ALA A 79 -5.56 -17.89 -34.34
C ALA A 79 -5.55 -17.49 -35.82
N CYS A 80 -4.62 -18.06 -36.58
CA CYS A 80 -4.52 -17.84 -38.00
C CYS A 80 -4.40 -19.17 -38.74
N TRP A 81 -5.30 -19.39 -39.69
CA TRP A 81 -5.31 -20.57 -40.55
C TRP A 81 -4.51 -20.29 -41.82
N PHE A 82 -3.70 -21.25 -42.26
CA PHE A 82 -2.90 -21.13 -43.47
C PHE A 82 -3.01 -22.37 -44.38
N PRO A 83 -2.81 -22.23 -45.69
CA PRO A 83 -2.89 -23.37 -46.62
C PRO A 83 -1.81 -24.42 -46.34
N ARG A 84 -2.20 -25.70 -46.32
CA ARG A 84 -1.29 -26.86 -46.23
C ARG A 84 -1.57 -27.82 -47.40
N PRO A 85 -0.87 -27.68 -48.54
CA PRO A 85 -1.16 -28.45 -49.76
C PRO A 85 -1.09 -29.98 -49.56
N ASP A 86 -0.27 -30.44 -48.62
CA ASP A 86 -0.08 -31.84 -48.24
C ASP A 86 -1.30 -32.48 -47.55
N LEU A 87 -2.27 -31.68 -47.08
CA LEU A 87 -3.46 -32.16 -46.37
C LEU A 87 -4.73 -32.23 -47.24
N GLY A 88 -4.62 -31.86 -48.51
CA GLY A 88 -5.75 -31.80 -49.44
C GLY A 88 -6.80 -30.73 -49.09
N GLN A 89 -7.94 -30.71 -49.78
CA GLN A 89 -8.92 -29.60 -49.70
C GLN A 89 -9.70 -29.46 -48.37
N ARG A 90 -9.50 -30.37 -47.41
CA ARG A 90 -10.21 -30.34 -46.12
C ARG A 90 -9.32 -29.97 -44.94
N GLY A 91 -8.00 -30.01 -45.10
CA GLY A 91 -7.07 -29.68 -44.03
C GLY A 91 -6.49 -28.28 -44.14
N ALA A 92 -6.15 -27.70 -43.00
CA ALA A 92 -5.50 -26.39 -42.91
C ALA A 92 -4.40 -26.42 -41.84
N GLY A 93 -3.35 -25.65 -42.08
CA GLY A 93 -2.38 -25.29 -41.05
C GLY A 93 -2.98 -24.29 -40.07
N LEU A 94 -2.47 -24.28 -38.85
CA LEU A 94 -2.92 -23.41 -37.77
C LEU A 94 -1.73 -22.84 -37.02
N VAL A 95 -1.75 -21.54 -36.79
CA VAL A 95 -0.94 -20.85 -35.81
C VAL A 95 -1.87 -20.34 -34.71
N VAL A 96 -1.56 -20.64 -33.46
CA VAL A 96 -2.27 -20.09 -32.29
C VAL A 96 -1.29 -19.39 -31.37
N LEU A 97 -1.62 -18.17 -30.95
CA LEU A 97 -1.01 -17.51 -29.82
C LEU A 97 -1.98 -17.52 -28.64
N LEU A 98 -1.57 -18.14 -27.55
CA LEU A 98 -2.21 -18.00 -26.25
C LEU A 98 -1.41 -17.03 -25.39
N ARG A 99 -1.98 -15.84 -25.15
CA ARG A 99 -1.39 -14.85 -24.24
C ARG A 99 -1.42 -15.41 -22.82
N ALA A 100 -0.24 -15.71 -22.31
CA ALA A 100 0.00 -16.26 -20.99
C ALA A 100 1.39 -15.79 -20.54
N PRO A 101 1.46 -14.58 -19.96
CA PRO A 101 2.71 -14.00 -19.53
C PRO A 101 3.16 -14.63 -18.20
N GLY A 102 3.50 -15.92 -18.21
CA GLY A 102 3.99 -16.61 -17.02
C GLY A 102 4.18 -18.12 -17.18
N LEU A 103 5.38 -18.58 -16.77
CA LEU A 103 5.86 -19.96 -16.53
C LEU A 103 6.12 -20.89 -17.74
N PRO A 104 7.19 -21.71 -17.66
CA PRO A 104 7.26 -22.98 -18.38
C PRO A 104 6.36 -24.00 -17.66
N LEU A 105 5.21 -24.34 -18.24
CA LEU A 105 4.25 -25.29 -17.66
C LEU A 105 4.67 -26.76 -17.87
N GLY A 106 5.96 -27.00 -18.12
CA GLY A 106 6.49 -28.26 -18.59
C GLY A 106 6.16 -28.54 -20.05
N GLU A 107 6.16 -29.81 -20.42
CA GLU A 107 5.85 -30.24 -21.78
C GLU A 107 4.36 -30.10 -22.09
N LEU A 108 4.07 -29.71 -23.33
CA LEU A 108 2.71 -29.72 -23.86
C LEU A 108 2.19 -31.16 -23.86
N VAL A 109 0.94 -31.34 -23.44
CA VAL A 109 0.20 -32.61 -23.42
C VAL A 109 -0.84 -32.62 -24.55
N GLY A 110 -1.44 -31.48 -24.88
CA GLY A 110 -2.38 -31.33 -25.98
C GLY A 110 -2.96 -29.93 -26.07
N LEU A 111 -3.64 -29.64 -27.18
CA LEU A 111 -4.27 -28.34 -27.43
C LEU A 111 -5.72 -28.56 -27.86
N GLU A 112 -6.69 -28.04 -27.11
CA GLU A 112 -8.11 -28.11 -27.44
C GLU A 112 -8.63 -26.80 -28.04
N LEU A 113 -9.46 -26.91 -29.06
CA LEU A 113 -10.09 -25.81 -29.78
C LEU A 113 -11.60 -26.03 -29.82
N ALA A 114 -12.40 -25.08 -29.32
CA ALA A 114 -13.85 -25.10 -29.49
C ALA A 114 -14.27 -24.40 -30.79
N GLU A 115 -15.29 -24.93 -31.45
CA GLU A 115 -16.00 -24.30 -32.56
C GLU A 115 -17.18 -23.45 -32.03
N ALA A 116 -17.61 -22.45 -32.82
CA ALA A 116 -18.75 -21.57 -32.50
C ALA A 116 -20.10 -22.29 -32.27
N GLY A 117 -20.21 -23.58 -32.60
CA GLY A 117 -21.38 -24.41 -32.32
C GLY A 117 -21.23 -25.35 -31.12
N GLY A 118 -20.25 -25.13 -30.23
CA GLY A 118 -20.03 -25.95 -29.02
C GLY A 118 -19.31 -27.28 -29.25
N ARG A 119 -18.85 -27.57 -30.47
CA ARG A 119 -18.02 -28.76 -30.77
C ARG A 119 -16.56 -28.47 -30.44
N THR A 120 -15.95 -29.27 -29.55
CA THR A 120 -14.51 -29.19 -29.24
C THR A 120 -13.72 -30.16 -30.12
N ARG A 121 -12.53 -29.78 -30.58
CA ARG A 121 -11.53 -30.62 -31.27
C ARG A 121 -10.21 -30.59 -30.49
N ALA A 122 -9.58 -31.76 -30.34
CA ALA A 122 -8.29 -31.88 -29.67
C ALA A 122 -7.18 -32.04 -30.72
N LEU A 123 -6.27 -31.08 -30.80
CA LEU A 123 -5.01 -31.21 -31.53
C LEU A 123 -4.00 -31.99 -30.67
N LEU A 124 -3.50 -33.08 -31.23
CA LEU A 124 -2.66 -34.05 -30.55
C LEU A 124 -1.17 -33.76 -30.72
N LEU A 125 -0.38 -34.41 -29.89
CA LEU A 125 1.05 -34.57 -30.13
C LEU A 125 1.27 -35.79 -31.05
N PRO A 126 2.07 -35.69 -32.12
CA PRO A 126 2.40 -36.82 -32.98
C PRO A 126 2.92 -38.04 -32.20
N PRO A 127 2.37 -39.25 -32.43
CA PRO A 127 2.73 -40.45 -31.66
C PRO A 127 4.14 -40.99 -31.95
N VAL A 128 4.76 -40.54 -33.04
CA VAL A 128 6.04 -41.09 -33.55
C VAL A 128 7.21 -40.12 -33.32
N ARG A 129 6.95 -38.87 -32.92
CA ARG A 129 7.98 -37.85 -32.68
C ARG A 129 7.58 -36.92 -31.52
N PRO A 130 8.47 -36.66 -30.55
CA PRO A 130 8.22 -35.63 -29.55
C PRO A 130 8.07 -34.27 -30.25
N VAL A 131 7.00 -33.54 -29.90
CA VAL A 131 6.79 -32.19 -30.40
C VAL A 131 7.92 -31.31 -29.90
N THR A 132 8.60 -30.64 -30.82
CA THR A 132 9.77 -29.85 -30.47
C THR A 132 9.33 -28.55 -29.81
N GLN A 133 9.76 -28.33 -28.57
CA GLN A 133 9.69 -27.04 -27.93
C GLN A 133 10.82 -26.15 -28.46
N LEU A 134 10.47 -25.08 -29.17
CA LEU A 134 11.42 -24.16 -29.79
C LEU A 134 11.64 -22.92 -28.94
N ARG A 135 12.82 -22.30 -29.10
CA ARG A 135 13.11 -20.96 -28.56
C ARG A 135 12.40 -19.89 -29.40
N GLU A 136 12.15 -18.72 -28.82
CA GLU A 136 11.42 -17.63 -29.47
C GLU A 136 11.96 -17.27 -30.86
N ALA A 137 13.28 -17.12 -31.03
CA ALA A 137 13.87 -16.82 -32.33
C ALA A 137 13.52 -17.87 -33.40
N ASP A 138 13.62 -19.16 -33.05
CA ASP A 138 13.31 -20.28 -33.94
C ASP A 138 11.81 -20.37 -34.23
N LEU A 139 10.95 -20.05 -33.25
CA LEU A 139 9.49 -19.97 -33.42
C LEU A 139 9.13 -18.90 -34.45
N VAL A 140 9.64 -17.67 -34.25
CA VAL A 140 9.36 -16.53 -35.14
C VAL A 140 9.82 -16.84 -36.57
N THR A 141 11.03 -17.38 -36.73
CA THR A 141 11.56 -17.75 -38.06
C THR A 141 10.71 -18.81 -38.76
N ARG A 142 10.17 -19.80 -38.04
CA ARG A 142 9.34 -20.86 -38.64
C ARG A 142 7.88 -20.48 -38.86
N ILE A 143 7.31 -19.63 -38.00
CA ILE A 143 5.90 -19.23 -38.08
C ILE A 143 5.70 -18.13 -39.13
N ARG A 144 6.64 -17.18 -39.26
CA ARG A 144 6.49 -16.04 -40.16
C ARG A 144 6.16 -16.43 -41.62
N PRO A 145 6.84 -17.40 -42.27
CA PRO A 145 6.48 -17.83 -43.62
C PRO A 145 5.06 -18.38 -43.74
N ALA A 146 4.58 -19.11 -42.72
CA ALA A 146 3.22 -19.66 -42.71
C ALA A 146 2.17 -18.55 -42.62
N LEU A 147 2.41 -17.53 -41.79
CA LEU A 147 1.52 -16.36 -41.68
C LEU A 147 1.50 -15.49 -42.95
N LEU A 148 2.63 -15.41 -43.66
CA LEU A 148 2.69 -14.69 -44.94
C LEU A 148 1.91 -15.40 -46.07
N GLN A 149 1.70 -16.71 -45.95
CA GLN A 149 0.89 -17.50 -46.89
C GLN A 149 -0.59 -17.60 -46.48
N ALA A 150 -0.93 -17.14 -45.28
CA ALA A 150 -2.29 -17.15 -44.77
C ALA A 150 -3.14 -16.04 -45.39
N PRO A 151 -4.48 -16.19 -45.46
CA PRO A 151 -5.37 -15.12 -45.87
C PRO A 151 -5.23 -13.87 -44.99
N HIS A 152 -5.37 -12.70 -45.61
CA HIS A 152 -5.34 -11.42 -44.92
C HIS A 152 -6.56 -11.29 -44.00
N THR A 153 -6.33 -11.52 -42.71
CA THR A 153 -7.32 -11.42 -41.63
C THR A 153 -6.77 -10.52 -40.53
N PRO A 154 -7.63 -9.92 -39.69
CA PRO A 154 -7.18 -9.12 -38.55
C PRO A 154 -6.20 -9.87 -37.63
N ASP A 155 -6.47 -11.16 -37.37
CA ASP A 155 -5.61 -12.01 -36.54
C ASP A 155 -4.25 -12.32 -37.19
N GLN A 156 -4.22 -12.46 -38.52
CA GLN A 156 -2.96 -12.61 -39.27
C GLN A 156 -2.08 -11.36 -39.15
N ALA A 157 -2.66 -10.18 -39.38
CA ALA A 157 -1.95 -8.91 -39.24
C ALA A 157 -1.46 -8.73 -37.79
N ARG A 158 -2.32 -9.02 -36.80
CA ARG A 158 -1.98 -8.93 -35.38
C ARG A 158 -0.84 -9.88 -34.99
N LEU A 159 -0.85 -11.13 -35.45
CA LEU A 159 0.25 -12.07 -35.21
C LEU A 159 1.56 -11.61 -35.85
N LEU A 160 1.53 -11.09 -37.08
CA LEU A 160 2.74 -10.57 -37.74
C LEU A 160 3.34 -9.37 -36.99
N THR A 161 2.51 -8.45 -36.49
CA THR A 161 2.95 -7.34 -35.65
C THR A 161 3.54 -7.84 -34.34
N LEU A 162 2.85 -8.75 -33.65
CA LEU A 162 3.33 -9.34 -32.40
C LEU A 162 4.68 -10.05 -32.58
N LEU A 163 4.82 -10.91 -33.59
CA LEU A 163 6.08 -11.62 -33.88
C LEU A 163 7.22 -10.70 -34.35
N SER A 164 6.94 -9.42 -34.61
CA SER A 164 7.93 -8.41 -34.95
C SER A 164 8.40 -7.62 -33.72
N ARG A 165 7.78 -7.83 -32.54
CA ARG A 165 8.25 -7.25 -31.26
C ARG A 165 9.65 -7.76 -30.95
N ARG A 166 10.55 -6.84 -30.59
CA ARG A 166 11.87 -7.18 -30.07
C ARG A 166 11.76 -7.43 -28.57
N ALA A 167 12.46 -8.43 -28.03
CA ALA A 167 12.64 -8.55 -26.59
C ALA A 167 13.45 -7.38 -26.04
N TYR A 168 13.29 -7.06 -24.75
CA TYR A 168 14.12 -6.05 -24.11
C TYR A 168 15.58 -6.51 -24.09
N ALA A 169 16.48 -5.71 -24.64
CA ALA A 169 17.91 -6.01 -24.76
C ALA A 169 18.77 -5.16 -23.81
N GLY A 170 18.16 -4.53 -22.79
CA GLY A 170 18.86 -3.66 -21.84
C GLY A 170 19.01 -2.19 -22.28
N SER A 171 18.43 -1.80 -23.42
CA SER A 171 18.49 -0.44 -23.97
C SER A 171 17.09 0.16 -24.17
N ASP A 172 16.98 1.48 -24.02
CA ASP A 172 15.73 2.20 -24.19
C ASP A 172 15.34 2.33 -25.67
N THR A 173 14.10 1.99 -26.00
CA THR A 173 13.59 1.97 -27.39
C THR A 173 12.37 2.86 -27.60
N LEU A 174 11.97 3.68 -26.62
CA LEU A 174 10.84 4.61 -26.77
C LEU A 174 10.95 5.53 -27.99
N HIS A 175 12.17 5.96 -28.31
CA HIS A 175 12.45 6.80 -29.47
C HIS A 175 12.24 6.10 -30.83
N GLU A 176 12.14 4.76 -30.84
CA GLU A 176 11.88 3.97 -32.05
C GLU A 176 10.38 3.84 -32.34
N LEU A 177 9.49 4.27 -31.43
CA LEU A 177 8.05 4.21 -31.64
C LEU A 177 7.63 5.14 -32.81
N PRO A 178 6.71 4.68 -33.68
CA PRO A 178 6.19 5.50 -34.77
C PRO A 178 5.25 6.60 -34.28
N ALA A 179 4.69 6.46 -33.07
CA ALA A 179 3.84 7.46 -32.43
C ALA A 179 4.66 8.51 -31.67
N SER A 180 4.15 9.73 -31.57
CA SER A 180 4.76 10.85 -30.81
C SER A 180 4.59 10.68 -29.29
N VAL A 181 4.98 9.52 -28.76
CA VAL A 181 4.94 9.20 -27.34
C VAL A 181 6.27 9.56 -26.70
N ARG A 182 6.24 10.27 -25.57
CA ARG A 182 7.43 10.56 -24.76
C ARG A 182 7.16 10.29 -23.29
N ILE A 183 8.07 9.55 -22.65
CA ILE A 183 7.97 9.19 -21.25
C ILE A 183 9.31 9.45 -20.57
N GLY A 184 9.26 10.12 -19.42
CA GLY A 184 10.39 10.29 -18.52
C GLY A 184 10.08 9.68 -17.17
N LEU A 185 11.05 8.93 -16.62
CA LEU A 185 10.98 8.37 -15.28
C LEU A 185 11.92 9.16 -14.38
N ASP A 186 11.36 9.88 -13.40
CA ASP A 186 12.14 10.71 -12.49
C ASP A 186 12.66 9.87 -11.33
N GLU A 187 11.78 9.11 -10.68
CA GLU A 187 12.12 8.29 -9.52
C GLU A 187 11.36 6.95 -9.51
N ALA A 188 12.05 5.92 -9.02
CA ALA A 188 11.48 4.62 -8.68
C ALA A 188 11.62 4.41 -7.16
N LEU A 189 10.49 4.25 -6.48
CA LEU A 189 10.41 4.11 -5.04
C LEU A 189 10.05 2.67 -4.68
N PRO A 190 10.88 1.93 -3.92
CA PRO A 190 10.60 0.55 -3.56
C PRO A 190 9.37 0.47 -2.65
N VAL A 191 8.45 -0.42 -2.98
CA VAL A 191 7.23 -0.71 -2.21
C VAL A 191 7.27 -2.20 -1.82
N PRO A 192 7.52 -2.54 -0.55
CA PRO A 192 7.61 -3.95 -0.14
C PRO A 192 6.30 -4.73 -0.37
N PRO A 193 6.34 -6.08 -0.46
CA PRO A 193 7.56 -6.90 -0.45
C PRO A 193 8.35 -6.82 -1.77
N ASP A 194 7.69 -6.57 -2.91
CA ASP A 194 8.28 -6.75 -4.24
C ASP A 194 7.74 -5.77 -5.30
N GLY A 195 7.13 -4.66 -4.91
CA GLY A 195 6.59 -3.62 -5.79
C GLY A 195 7.46 -2.39 -5.94
N VAL A 196 7.04 -1.49 -6.83
CA VAL A 196 7.65 -0.19 -7.06
C VAL A 196 6.57 0.85 -7.35
N ALA A 197 6.72 2.04 -6.77
CA ALA A 197 5.98 3.21 -7.19
C ALA A 197 6.85 4.08 -8.10
N LEU A 198 6.32 4.46 -9.25
CA LEU A 198 7.00 5.26 -10.27
C LEU A 198 6.49 6.69 -10.23
N ILE A 199 7.42 7.64 -10.31
CA ILE A 199 7.13 9.06 -10.48
C ILE A 199 7.79 9.50 -11.78
N GLY A 200 7.03 10.15 -12.64
CA GLY A 200 7.51 10.56 -13.95
C GLY A 200 6.54 11.46 -14.70
N TRP A 201 6.68 11.49 -16.01
CA TRP A 201 5.78 12.19 -16.92
C TRP A 201 5.59 11.40 -18.23
N CYS A 202 4.43 11.56 -18.85
CA CYS A 202 4.04 10.90 -20.07
C CYS A 202 3.21 11.84 -20.96
N ILE A 203 3.74 12.09 -22.16
CA ILE A 203 3.12 12.83 -23.25
C ILE A 203 2.68 11.82 -24.32
N ASP A 204 1.37 11.75 -24.54
CA ASP A 204 0.73 10.92 -25.57
C ASP A 204 -0.45 11.68 -26.19
N PRO A 205 -0.19 12.64 -27.09
CA PRO A 205 -1.22 13.54 -27.63
C PRO A 205 -2.27 12.81 -28.48
N THR A 206 -1.94 11.63 -29.00
CA THR A 206 -2.81 10.84 -29.88
C THR A 206 -3.49 9.69 -29.18
N ASN A 207 -3.30 9.53 -27.85
CA ASN A 207 -3.78 8.38 -27.09
C ASN A 207 -3.35 7.04 -27.72
N ALA A 208 -2.09 6.97 -28.17
CA ALA A 208 -1.52 5.82 -28.85
C ALA A 208 -1.19 4.67 -27.89
N ILE A 209 -0.90 4.95 -26.62
CA ILE A 209 -0.55 3.95 -25.61
C ILE A 209 -1.79 3.11 -25.26
N ALA A 210 -1.71 1.81 -25.50
CA ALA A 210 -2.71 0.84 -25.06
C ALA A 210 -2.47 0.36 -23.63
N ALA A 211 -1.21 0.13 -23.26
CA ALA A 211 -0.86 -0.35 -21.93
C ALA A 211 0.58 -0.01 -21.54
N MET A 212 0.80 0.08 -20.23
CA MET A 212 2.11 0.22 -19.61
C MET A 212 2.29 -0.86 -18.55
N HIS A 213 3.42 -1.56 -18.59
CA HIS A 213 3.73 -2.67 -17.71
C HIS A 213 5.11 -2.50 -17.10
N VAL A 214 5.26 -2.76 -15.80
CA VAL A 214 6.58 -2.91 -15.19
C VAL A 214 6.96 -4.38 -15.18
N ARG A 215 8.13 -4.69 -15.77
CA ARG A 215 8.69 -6.03 -15.89
C ARG A 215 9.94 -6.12 -15.01
N GLY A 216 10.12 -7.25 -14.32
CA GLY A 216 11.30 -7.54 -13.49
C GLY A 216 12.23 -8.61 -14.08
N PRO A 217 13.45 -8.78 -13.52
CA PRO A 217 14.46 -9.75 -13.98
C PRO A 217 14.01 -11.22 -13.99
N GLN A 218 13.17 -11.59 -13.04
CA GLN A 218 12.40 -12.81 -13.12
C GLN A 218 11.04 -12.37 -13.62
N ALA A 219 10.70 -12.72 -14.86
CA ALA A 219 9.38 -12.45 -15.43
C ALA A 219 8.31 -12.80 -14.39
N SER A 220 7.79 -11.78 -13.70
CA SER A 220 6.73 -11.94 -12.72
C SER A 220 5.60 -12.67 -13.44
N ARG A 221 4.94 -13.60 -12.73
CA ARG A 221 3.91 -14.50 -13.28
C ARG A 221 2.75 -13.77 -13.99
N ASP A 222 2.67 -12.45 -13.81
CA ASP A 222 1.88 -11.51 -14.57
C ASP A 222 2.63 -10.16 -14.56
N PRO A 223 2.89 -9.48 -15.70
CA PRO A 223 3.42 -8.13 -15.69
C PRO A 223 2.51 -7.23 -14.87
N ALA A 224 3.08 -6.46 -13.94
CA ALA A 224 2.33 -5.46 -13.19
C ALA A 224 1.86 -4.36 -14.14
N ALA A 225 0.68 -4.56 -14.73
CA ALA A 225 0.02 -3.55 -15.52
C ALA A 225 -0.22 -2.34 -14.63
N LEU A 226 0.25 -1.18 -15.08
CA LEU A 226 -0.07 0.06 -14.39
C LEU A 226 -1.58 0.28 -14.42
N GLY A 227 -2.29 -0.12 -15.48
CA GLY A 227 -3.75 -0.24 -15.52
C GLY A 227 -4.46 0.99 -14.93
N THR A 228 -5.30 0.77 -13.92
CA THR A 228 -5.95 1.84 -13.14
C THR A 228 -5.09 2.34 -11.96
N ARG A 229 -3.91 1.79 -11.71
CA ARG A 229 -2.98 2.16 -10.63
C ARG A 229 -2.03 3.28 -11.03
N TRP A 230 -2.57 4.32 -11.64
CA TRP A 230 -1.83 5.54 -11.98
C TRP A 230 -2.67 6.79 -11.69
N LEU A 231 -1.99 7.90 -11.44
CA LEU A 231 -2.56 9.21 -11.19
C LEU A 231 -1.86 10.22 -12.07
N ARG A 232 -2.61 11.15 -12.66
CA ARG A 232 -2.05 12.26 -13.42
C ARG A 232 -1.75 13.42 -12.48
N VAL A 233 -0.53 13.95 -12.56
CA VAL A 233 -0.08 15.08 -11.73
C VAL A 233 0.39 16.24 -12.60
N GLU A 234 0.26 17.45 -12.10
CA GLU A 234 0.70 18.65 -12.80
C GLU A 234 2.23 18.75 -12.86
N ARG A 235 2.75 19.06 -14.04
CA ARG A 235 4.16 19.19 -14.38
C ARG A 235 4.36 20.34 -15.37
N ALA A 236 4.21 21.56 -14.87
CA ALA A 236 4.39 22.78 -15.65
C ALA A 236 5.83 22.93 -16.22
N ASP A 237 6.82 22.40 -15.50
CA ASP A 237 8.22 22.33 -15.94
C ASP A 237 8.40 21.47 -17.21
N VAL A 238 7.65 20.37 -17.33
CA VAL A 238 7.66 19.50 -18.52
C VAL A 238 6.97 20.19 -19.70
N ILE A 239 5.86 20.90 -19.45
CA ILE A 239 5.20 21.68 -20.51
C ILE A 239 6.10 22.81 -21.02
N ALA A 240 6.75 23.55 -20.12
CA ALA A 240 7.65 24.65 -20.51
C ALA A 240 8.85 24.17 -21.34
N SER A 241 9.35 22.95 -21.09
CA SER A 241 10.55 22.40 -21.74
C SER A 241 10.26 21.57 -22.99
N VAL A 242 9.23 20.72 -22.96
CA VAL A 242 8.95 19.70 -24.00
C VAL A 242 7.56 19.87 -24.61
N GLY A 243 6.57 20.32 -23.82
CA GLY A 243 5.17 20.40 -24.24
C GLY A 243 4.85 21.57 -25.18
N ALA A 244 5.42 22.77 -24.93
CA ALA A 244 5.14 23.97 -25.70
C ALA A 244 5.52 23.83 -27.19
N ALA A 245 6.63 23.14 -27.47
CA ALA A 245 7.06 22.84 -28.84
C ALA A 245 6.12 21.86 -29.58
N GLN A 246 5.24 21.17 -28.85
CA GLN A 246 4.28 20.20 -29.37
C GLN A 246 2.82 20.71 -29.29
N GLY A 247 2.62 21.99 -28.95
CA GLY A 247 1.28 22.59 -28.83
C GLY A 247 0.48 22.09 -27.62
N LEU A 248 1.13 21.46 -26.63
CA LEU A 248 0.47 20.99 -25.42
C LEU A 248 0.32 22.12 -24.40
N THR A 249 -0.89 22.32 -23.90
CA THR A 249 -1.22 23.36 -22.91
C THR A 249 -1.64 22.79 -21.56
N ASP A 250 -2.04 21.51 -21.49
CA ASP A 250 -2.45 20.86 -20.24
C ASP A 250 -1.22 20.48 -19.40
N PRO A 251 -1.05 21.04 -18.18
CA PRO A 251 0.06 20.71 -17.30
C PRO A 251 -0.03 19.31 -16.70
N ARG A 252 -1.14 18.58 -16.80
CA ARG A 252 -1.32 17.22 -16.23
C ARG A 252 -0.62 16.14 -17.05
N VAL A 253 0.65 16.36 -17.35
CA VAL A 253 1.53 15.42 -18.07
C VAL A 253 2.35 14.53 -17.14
N GLY A 254 2.41 14.83 -15.84
CA GLY A 254 3.06 14.00 -14.85
C GLY A 254 2.26 12.76 -14.49
N PHE A 255 2.91 11.77 -13.89
CA PHE A 255 2.22 10.66 -13.25
C PHE A 255 2.89 10.16 -11.97
N VAL A 256 2.06 9.55 -11.11
CA VAL A 256 2.48 8.64 -10.04
C VAL A 256 1.76 7.32 -10.23
N ALA A 257 2.48 6.20 -10.28
CA ALA A 257 1.89 4.90 -10.55
C ALA A 257 2.45 3.83 -9.61
N LEU A 258 1.64 2.81 -9.31
CA LEU A 258 2.04 1.68 -8.46
C LEU A 258 2.05 0.39 -9.27
N ALA A 259 3.21 -0.26 -9.31
CA ALA A 259 3.39 -1.61 -9.83
C ALA A 259 3.61 -2.59 -8.67
N PRO A 260 2.57 -3.32 -8.20
CA PRO A 260 2.73 -4.38 -7.21
C PRO A 260 3.38 -5.60 -7.90
N ALA A 261 4.41 -6.22 -7.33
CA ALA A 261 5.07 -7.40 -7.90
C ALA A 261 5.95 -7.19 -9.16
N CYS A 262 6.90 -6.26 -9.06
CA CYS A 262 8.00 -6.14 -10.03
C CYS A 262 9.20 -7.07 -9.74
N GLY A 263 9.20 -7.85 -8.65
CA GLY A 263 10.22 -8.85 -8.32
C GLY A 263 11.58 -8.22 -7.96
N THR A 264 11.92 -8.14 -6.68
CA THR A 264 13.15 -7.48 -6.19
C THR A 264 13.96 -8.44 -5.27
N PRO A 265 15.28 -8.21 -5.06
CA PRO A 265 15.84 -6.92 -4.63
C PRO A 265 16.55 -6.17 -5.76
N TRP A 266 16.27 -4.88 -5.88
CA TRP A 266 16.96 -3.96 -6.79
C TRP A 266 17.63 -2.86 -5.95
N PRO A 267 18.96 -2.96 -5.72
CA PRO A 267 19.94 -2.22 -6.55
C PRO A 267 21.32 -2.91 -6.79
N GLY A 268 21.92 -2.76 -7.99
CA GLY A 268 23.38 -2.62 -8.19
C GLY A 268 24.26 -3.74 -8.82
N GLY A 269 23.81 -4.99 -9.02
CA GLY A 269 24.70 -6.06 -9.53
C GLY A 269 24.02 -7.19 -10.31
N HIS A 270 24.72 -7.70 -11.34
CA HIS A 270 24.60 -8.89 -12.22
C HIS A 270 23.22 -9.45 -12.69
N GLY A 271 22.07 -8.96 -12.19
CA GLY A 271 20.73 -9.31 -12.68
C GLY A 271 20.12 -8.25 -13.62
N GLU A 272 19.12 -8.63 -14.42
CA GLU A 272 18.40 -7.70 -15.32
C GLU A 272 17.66 -6.61 -14.53
N ALA A 273 17.76 -5.35 -14.99
CA ALA A 273 17.03 -4.24 -14.39
C ALA A 273 15.53 -4.36 -14.66
N PRO A 274 14.66 -4.00 -13.68
CA PRO A 274 13.28 -3.82 -14.02
C PRO A 274 13.16 -2.69 -15.06
N TYR A 275 12.24 -2.87 -15.98
CA TYR A 275 12.02 -1.97 -17.09
C TYR A 275 10.52 -1.75 -17.29
N LEU A 276 10.20 -0.59 -17.83
CA LEU A 276 8.88 -0.20 -18.28
C LEU A 276 8.72 -0.70 -19.72
N GLU A 277 7.66 -1.44 -19.97
CA GLU A 277 7.20 -1.86 -21.29
C GLU A 277 5.96 -1.04 -21.66
N VAL A 278 5.98 -0.42 -22.83
CA VAL A 278 4.91 0.43 -23.36
C VAL A 278 4.38 -0.21 -24.63
N GLU A 279 3.11 -0.59 -24.62
CA GLU A 279 2.41 -1.20 -25.75
C GLU A 279 1.49 -0.16 -26.40
N LEU A 280 1.58 0.01 -27.72
CA LEU A 280 0.67 0.85 -28.50
C LEU A 280 -0.56 0.07 -28.96
N HIS A 281 -1.66 0.77 -29.25
CA HIS A 281 -2.87 0.17 -29.84
C HIS A 281 -2.60 -0.51 -31.20
N SER A 282 -1.61 -0.01 -31.94
CA SER A 282 -1.14 -0.57 -33.21
C SER A 282 -0.32 -1.86 -33.02
N GLY A 283 0.09 -2.19 -31.80
CA GLY A 283 0.73 -3.44 -31.41
C GLY A 283 2.25 -3.38 -31.27
N GLU A 284 2.90 -2.27 -31.62
CA GLU A 284 4.31 -2.01 -31.34
C GLU A 284 4.56 -1.90 -29.83
N VAL A 285 5.78 -2.24 -29.43
CA VAL A 285 6.22 -2.18 -28.05
C VAL A 285 7.56 -1.48 -27.97
N ALA A 286 7.73 -0.65 -26.94
CA ALA A 286 8.99 -0.05 -26.58
C ALA A 286 9.29 -0.20 -25.09
N TYR A 287 10.57 0.00 -24.76
CA TYR A 287 11.08 -0.25 -23.43
C TYR A 287 11.83 0.98 -22.89
N GLN A 288 11.78 1.15 -21.57
CA GLN A 288 12.57 2.14 -20.85
C GLN A 288 13.05 1.55 -19.52
N ARG A 289 14.34 1.67 -19.22
CA ARG A 289 14.89 1.18 -17.95
C ARG A 289 14.35 2.00 -16.77
N LEU A 290 14.02 1.34 -15.66
CA LEU A 290 13.66 2.07 -14.44
C LEU A 290 14.90 2.73 -13.79
N PRO A 291 14.76 3.93 -13.21
CA PRO A 291 15.80 4.55 -12.40
C PRO A 291 16.24 3.66 -11.22
N VAL A 292 17.50 3.79 -10.79
CA VAL A 292 17.96 3.12 -9.56
C VAL A 292 17.32 3.81 -8.35
N PRO A 293 16.64 3.07 -7.46
CA PRO A 293 16.04 3.64 -6.27
C PRO A 293 17.05 4.35 -5.38
N MET A 294 16.80 5.63 -5.10
CA MET A 294 17.63 6.44 -4.20
C MET A 294 17.02 6.60 -2.81
N ARG A 295 15.75 6.18 -2.62
CA ARG A 295 14.99 6.35 -1.38
C ARG A 295 14.27 5.05 -1.04
N ALA A 296 14.12 4.77 0.25
CA ALA A 296 13.36 3.64 0.78
C ALA A 296 12.71 4.02 2.12
N GLY A 297 11.79 3.18 2.62
CA GLY A 297 11.17 3.35 3.93
C GLY A 297 10.49 4.72 4.08
N ALA A 298 10.77 5.42 5.19
CA ALA A 298 10.15 6.72 5.49
C ALA A 298 10.39 7.77 4.40
N ALA A 299 11.60 7.79 3.81
CA ALA A 299 11.94 8.73 2.75
C ALA A 299 11.15 8.49 1.46
N ALA A 300 10.86 7.21 1.14
CA ALA A 300 10.02 6.87 0.00
C ALA A 300 8.55 7.23 0.24
N ALA A 301 8.01 6.94 1.43
CA ALA A 301 6.64 7.32 1.80
C ALA A 301 6.45 8.84 1.74
N ARG A 302 7.38 9.61 2.32
CA ARG A 302 7.35 11.07 2.25
C ARG A 302 7.40 11.57 0.81
N ARG A 303 8.29 11.02 -0.02
CA ARG A 303 8.41 11.42 -1.43
C ARG A 303 7.12 11.16 -2.23
N LEU A 304 6.42 10.05 -1.97
CA LEU A 304 5.10 9.75 -2.56
C LEU A 304 4.06 10.79 -2.16
N LEU A 305 3.99 11.11 -0.88
CA LEU A 305 3.06 12.11 -0.35
C LEU A 305 3.36 13.52 -0.89
N GLU A 306 4.62 13.84 -1.21
CA GLU A 306 5.01 15.10 -1.85
C GLU A 306 4.68 15.13 -3.35
N ALA A 307 4.52 13.97 -3.99
CA ALA A 307 4.39 13.85 -5.45
C ALA A 307 2.99 14.16 -6.00
N VAL A 308 1.96 14.13 -5.16
CA VAL A 308 0.56 14.18 -5.60
C VAL A 308 -0.19 15.27 -4.84
N ARG A 309 -1.09 15.96 -5.52
CA ARG A 309 -2.15 16.76 -4.91
C ARG A 309 -3.47 16.34 -5.56
N PRO A 310 -4.13 15.28 -5.05
CA PRO A 310 -5.32 14.76 -5.71
C PRO A 310 -6.46 15.76 -5.56
N ALA A 311 -7.23 15.97 -6.64
CA ALA A 311 -8.49 16.69 -6.55
C ALA A 311 -9.52 15.86 -5.76
N SER A 312 -10.54 16.50 -5.21
CA SER A 312 -11.52 15.85 -4.32
C SER A 312 -12.26 14.66 -4.97
N ASP A 313 -12.47 14.70 -6.28
CA ASP A 313 -13.11 13.64 -7.08
C ASP A 313 -12.15 12.51 -7.48
N GLU A 314 -10.84 12.72 -7.38
CA GLU A 314 -9.80 11.74 -7.67
C GLU A 314 -9.29 11.03 -6.42
N MET A 315 -9.61 11.53 -5.23
CA MET A 315 -9.11 11.03 -3.95
C MET A 315 -9.38 9.55 -3.72
N ASP A 316 -10.60 9.05 -3.94
CA ASP A 316 -10.91 7.63 -3.77
C ASP A 316 -10.01 6.78 -4.68
N HIS A 317 -9.90 7.12 -5.96
CA HIS A 317 -9.02 6.42 -6.90
C HIS A 317 -7.54 6.51 -6.49
N ALA A 318 -7.09 7.70 -6.07
CA ALA A 318 -5.72 7.95 -5.64
C ALA A 318 -5.31 7.08 -4.46
N TYR A 319 -6.13 7.05 -3.41
CA TYR A 319 -5.81 6.27 -2.21
C TYR A 319 -6.16 4.79 -2.36
N ASP A 320 -7.22 4.42 -3.08
CA ASP A 320 -7.59 3.00 -3.26
C ASP A 320 -6.62 2.23 -4.16
N ARG A 321 -6.07 2.88 -5.19
CA ARG A 321 -5.33 2.20 -6.26
C ARG A 321 -3.83 2.45 -6.22
N VAL A 322 -3.38 3.58 -5.68
CA VAL A 322 -1.98 4.03 -5.78
C VAL A 322 -1.38 4.33 -4.41
N LEU A 323 -1.79 5.43 -3.77
CA LEU A 323 -1.17 5.93 -2.55
C LEU A 323 -1.42 5.02 -1.35
N GLY A 324 -2.66 4.62 -1.09
CA GLY A 324 -3.01 3.79 0.07
C GLY A 324 -2.25 2.46 0.10
N PRO A 325 -2.37 1.59 -0.93
CA PRO A 325 -1.62 0.33 -0.98
C PRO A 325 -0.10 0.53 -0.86
N ALA A 326 0.47 1.55 -1.51
CA ALA A 326 1.90 1.81 -1.45
C ALA A 326 2.35 2.23 -0.05
N LEU A 327 1.65 3.19 0.54
CA LEU A 327 1.95 3.73 1.88
C LEU A 327 1.75 2.68 2.96
N THR A 328 0.63 1.92 2.93
CA THR A 328 0.37 0.81 3.84
C THR A 328 1.50 -0.22 3.79
N ALA A 329 1.94 -0.61 2.59
CA ALA A 329 2.98 -1.62 2.43
C ALA A 329 4.35 -1.12 2.91
N ILE A 330 4.72 0.12 2.60
CA ILE A 330 5.94 0.76 3.12
C ILE A 330 5.88 0.86 4.64
N HIS A 331 4.77 1.33 5.20
CA HIS A 331 4.59 1.53 6.62
C HIS A 331 4.68 0.21 7.39
N LYS A 332 3.94 -0.81 6.96
CA LYS A 332 4.00 -2.17 7.53
C LYS A 332 5.42 -2.75 7.52
N ALA A 333 6.16 -2.57 6.42
CA ALA A 333 7.52 -3.08 6.31
C ALA A 333 8.53 -2.33 7.21
N ARG A 334 8.31 -1.04 7.47
CA ARG A 334 9.09 -0.29 8.46
C ARG A 334 8.82 -0.81 9.87
N LEU A 335 7.54 -0.90 10.23
CA LEU A 335 7.11 -1.23 11.59
C LEU A 335 7.30 -2.70 11.97
N GLY A 336 7.37 -3.61 10.99
CA GLY A 336 7.58 -5.05 11.22
C GLY A 336 9.00 -5.46 11.66
N ARG A 337 9.92 -4.51 11.84
CA ARG A 337 11.30 -4.79 12.29
C ARG A 337 11.37 -4.84 13.83
N PRO A 338 12.20 -5.72 14.42
CA PRO A 338 12.44 -5.72 15.87
C PRO A 338 12.92 -4.35 16.35
N ARG A 339 12.42 -3.91 17.51
CA ARG A 339 12.65 -2.57 18.05
C ARG A 339 13.44 -2.67 19.36
N PRO A 340 14.78 -2.65 19.34
CA PRO A 340 15.52 -2.46 20.56
C PRO A 340 15.23 -1.06 21.11
N VAL A 341 14.89 -0.98 22.39
CA VAL A 341 14.61 0.27 23.10
C VAL A 341 15.61 0.41 24.23
N THR A 342 16.31 1.54 24.28
CA THR A 342 17.18 1.87 25.42
C THR A 342 16.37 2.58 26.49
N GLU A 343 16.40 2.09 27.72
CA GLU A 343 15.76 2.73 28.88
C GLU A 343 16.79 3.46 29.74
N ILE A 344 16.49 4.71 30.11
CA ILE A 344 17.32 5.57 30.95
C ILE A 344 16.46 6.12 32.09
N ALA A 345 16.85 5.89 33.34
CA ALA A 345 16.08 6.30 34.52
C ALA A 345 16.69 7.53 35.22
N PHE A 346 15.81 8.41 35.70
CA PHE A 346 16.13 9.58 36.50
C PHE A 346 15.37 9.50 37.84
N GLY A 347 16.12 9.23 38.92
CA GLY A 347 15.54 9.00 40.25
C GLY A 347 14.99 7.58 40.45
N THR A 348 14.28 7.37 41.56
CA THR A 348 13.67 6.07 41.91
C THR A 348 12.18 6.10 41.56
N MET A 349 11.74 5.17 40.71
CA MET A 349 10.32 4.99 40.37
C MET A 349 9.54 4.43 41.56
N PRO A 350 8.23 4.72 41.70
CA PRO A 350 7.38 3.97 42.63
C PRO A 350 7.40 2.47 42.28
N ALA A 351 7.45 1.62 43.30
CA ALA A 351 7.46 0.16 43.12
C ALA A 351 6.14 -0.34 42.51
N GLU A 352 5.02 0.24 42.96
CA GLU A 352 3.66 -0.06 42.51
C GLU A 352 2.99 1.25 42.05
N PRO A 353 3.31 1.75 40.84
CA PRO A 353 2.67 2.95 40.33
C PRO A 353 1.16 2.73 40.18
N VAL A 354 0.36 3.72 40.56
CA VAL A 354 -1.09 3.68 40.29
C VAL A 354 -1.36 3.85 38.79
N CYS A 355 -0.63 4.78 38.16
CA CYS A 355 -0.77 5.13 36.76
C CYS A 355 0.62 5.24 36.11
N SER A 356 0.72 4.85 34.84
CA SER A 356 1.87 5.16 33.99
C SER A 356 1.51 6.29 33.04
N ILE A 357 2.12 7.46 33.25
CA ILE A 357 1.99 8.62 32.36
C ILE A 357 3.01 8.45 31.24
N ILE A 358 2.54 8.32 30.00
CA ILE A 358 3.35 8.06 28.81
C ILE A 358 3.31 9.31 27.92
N VAL A 359 4.49 9.84 27.63
CA VAL A 359 4.66 11.08 26.86
C VAL A 359 5.64 10.89 25.71
N PRO A 360 5.15 10.74 24.46
CA PRO A 360 6.01 10.81 23.28
C PRO A 360 6.62 12.21 23.11
N LEU A 361 7.88 12.26 22.70
CA LEU A 361 8.66 13.48 22.43
C LEU A 361 9.13 13.51 20.98
N TYR A 362 8.86 14.61 20.28
CA TYR A 362 9.31 14.86 18.91
C TYR A 362 9.61 16.35 18.70
N GLY A 363 10.77 16.70 18.15
CA GLY A 363 11.18 18.08 17.87
C GLY A 363 11.49 18.96 19.09
N ARG A 364 10.50 19.22 19.96
CA ARG A 364 10.59 20.15 21.11
C ARG A 364 10.89 19.42 22.42
N MET A 365 12.17 19.18 22.69
CA MET A 365 12.61 18.45 23.90
C MET A 365 12.43 19.27 25.20
N ASP A 366 12.37 20.60 25.09
CA ASP A 366 12.21 21.51 26.23
C ASP A 366 10.86 21.35 26.94
N PHE A 367 9.83 20.84 26.26
CA PHE A 367 8.54 20.54 26.87
C PHE A 367 8.62 19.58 28.07
N LEU A 368 9.58 18.64 28.07
CA LEU A 368 9.86 17.81 29.24
C LEU A 368 10.11 18.65 30.50
N THR A 369 10.83 19.76 30.36
CA THR A 369 11.18 20.63 31.51
C THR A 369 9.95 21.31 32.08
N TYR A 370 9.05 21.82 31.23
CA TYR A 370 7.81 22.45 31.70
C TYR A 370 6.84 21.44 32.31
N GLN A 371 6.67 20.28 31.67
CA GLN A 371 5.82 19.22 32.21
C GLN A 371 6.32 18.71 33.55
N THR A 372 7.62 18.42 33.68
CA THR A 372 8.18 17.97 34.96
C THR A 372 8.08 19.04 36.05
N ALA A 373 8.19 20.32 35.71
CA ALA A 373 7.94 21.41 36.65
C ALA A 373 6.50 21.39 37.17
N LEU A 374 5.52 21.44 36.27
CA LEU A 374 4.09 21.54 36.64
C LEU A 374 3.57 20.25 37.30
N LEU A 375 3.98 19.08 36.79
CA LEU A 375 3.62 17.81 37.41
C LEU A 375 4.23 17.64 38.80
N SER A 376 5.36 18.30 39.10
CA SER A 376 5.96 18.24 40.44
C SER A 376 5.19 19.04 41.50
N GLU A 377 4.30 19.95 41.11
CA GLU A 377 3.54 20.80 42.03
C GLU A 377 2.44 20.03 42.78
N HIS A 378 1.87 18.99 42.17
CA HIS A 378 0.89 18.11 42.82
C HIS A 378 1.58 16.89 43.45
N PRO A 379 1.60 16.75 44.79
CA PRO A 379 2.29 15.64 45.45
C PRO A 379 1.77 14.25 45.05
N GLY A 380 0.48 14.16 44.66
CA GLY A 380 -0.15 12.92 44.20
C GLY A 380 0.56 12.28 43.01
N ASN A 381 1.19 13.09 42.15
CA ASN A 381 1.90 12.60 40.97
C ASN A 381 3.10 11.70 41.31
N ARG A 382 3.61 11.72 42.55
CA ARG A 382 4.66 10.80 43.00
C ARG A 382 4.19 9.36 43.17
N ALA A 383 2.88 9.11 43.22
CA ALA A 383 2.29 7.77 43.20
C ALA A 383 2.21 7.18 41.78
N HIS A 384 2.54 7.96 40.76
CA HIS A 384 2.54 7.55 39.36
C HIS A 384 3.98 7.41 38.86
N GLU A 385 4.16 6.68 37.76
CA GLU A 385 5.41 6.72 37.02
C GLU A 385 5.27 7.55 35.75
N LEU A 386 6.32 8.30 35.41
CA LEU A 386 6.38 9.14 34.22
C LEU A 386 7.39 8.53 33.23
N ILE A 387 6.95 8.31 32.00
CA ILE A 387 7.70 7.65 30.93
C ILE A 387 7.69 8.56 29.71
N TYR A 388 8.82 9.12 29.38
CA TYR A 388 9.03 9.83 28.12
C TYR A 388 9.50 8.86 27.04
N VAL A 389 8.96 8.95 25.82
CA VAL A 389 9.40 8.16 24.67
C VAL A 389 9.97 9.08 23.60
N LEU A 390 11.27 9.01 23.34
CA LEU A 390 11.93 9.86 22.35
C LEU A 390 11.69 9.33 20.93
N ASP A 391 10.68 9.86 20.24
CA ASP A 391 10.40 9.56 18.83
C ASP A 391 11.19 10.45 17.87
N ASP A 392 12.28 11.05 18.33
CA ASP A 392 13.23 11.83 17.52
C ASP A 392 14.68 11.51 17.94
N PRO A 393 15.19 10.30 17.63
CA PRO A 393 16.48 9.82 18.17
C PRO A 393 17.67 10.77 17.98
N PRO A 394 17.79 11.56 16.88
CA PRO A 394 18.82 12.59 16.76
C PRO A 394 18.86 13.61 17.91
N CYS A 395 17.73 13.91 18.54
CA CYS A 395 17.62 14.84 19.68
C CYS A 395 18.00 14.22 21.04
N LYS A 396 18.47 12.96 21.07
CA LYS A 396 18.81 12.24 22.32
C LYS A 396 19.76 13.02 23.23
N ARG A 397 20.79 13.65 22.65
CA ARG A 397 21.80 14.36 23.46
C ARG A 397 21.18 15.56 24.18
N GLU A 398 20.45 16.39 23.44
CA GLU A 398 19.74 17.56 23.97
C GLU A 398 18.75 17.16 25.06
N LEU A 399 17.93 16.13 24.79
CA LEU A 399 16.96 15.61 25.76
C LEU A 399 17.62 15.20 27.08
N LEU A 400 18.76 14.49 27.02
CA LEU A 400 19.45 14.05 28.24
C LEU A 400 20.01 15.21 29.06
N ASP A 401 20.51 16.27 28.42
CA ASP A 401 21.02 17.45 29.13
C ASP A 401 19.88 18.20 29.85
N LEU A 402 18.71 18.32 29.20
CA LEU A 402 17.48 18.85 29.80
C LEU A 402 16.97 17.97 30.95
N ALA A 403 16.92 16.65 30.73
CA ALA A 403 16.43 15.68 31.69
C ALA A 403 17.23 15.70 33.01
N HIS A 404 18.56 15.76 32.94
CA HIS A 404 19.39 15.89 34.14
C HIS A 404 19.08 17.17 34.92
N SER A 405 18.88 18.28 34.22
CA SER A 405 18.60 19.57 34.84
C SER A 405 17.21 19.61 35.47
N ALA A 406 16.20 19.13 34.74
CA ALA A 406 14.83 19.01 35.21
C ALA A 406 14.73 18.11 36.46
N HIS A 407 15.31 16.91 36.42
CA HIS A 407 15.28 15.99 37.56
C HIS A 407 15.97 16.58 38.80
N ARG A 408 17.16 17.20 38.64
CA ARG A 408 17.84 17.87 39.76
C ARG A 408 17.04 19.03 40.35
N ARG A 409 16.29 19.75 39.52
CA ARG A 409 15.56 20.95 39.95
C ARG A 409 14.23 20.62 40.62
N PHE A 410 13.45 19.70 40.04
CA PHE A 410 12.06 19.43 40.45
C PHE A 410 11.93 18.15 41.27
N GLY A 411 12.92 17.24 41.22
CA GLY A 411 12.95 16.02 42.02
C GLY A 411 11.81 15.03 41.73
N LEU A 412 11.09 15.22 40.62
CA LEU A 412 10.13 14.26 40.10
C LEU A 412 10.91 13.17 39.35
N PRO A 413 10.72 11.88 39.68
CA PRO A 413 11.44 10.82 38.99
C PRO A 413 10.73 10.48 37.67
N PHE A 414 11.49 10.12 36.63
CA PHE A 414 10.93 9.68 35.35
C PHE A 414 11.89 8.74 34.60
N ARG A 415 11.39 8.10 33.55
CA ARG A 415 12.17 7.26 32.62
C ARG A 415 12.11 7.83 31.21
N ILE A 416 13.15 7.58 30.43
CA ILE A 416 13.22 7.90 29.01
C ILE A 416 13.45 6.60 28.24
N LEU A 417 12.57 6.32 27.29
CA LEU A 417 12.68 5.23 26.32
C LEU A 417 13.17 5.80 24.99
N VAL A 418 14.22 5.20 24.43
CA VAL A 418 14.85 5.65 23.19
C VAL A 418 14.82 4.54 22.14
N PRO A 419 13.85 4.54 21.21
CA PRO A 419 13.90 3.72 20.00
C PRO A 419 15.04 4.13 19.07
N GLU A 420 15.40 3.26 18.11
CA GLU A 420 16.48 3.54 17.13
C GLU A 420 16.08 4.51 16.03
N GLU A 421 14.80 4.57 15.67
CA GLU A 421 14.28 5.45 14.62
C GLU A 421 12.96 6.10 15.05
N ASN A 422 12.54 7.15 14.31
CA ASN A 422 11.21 7.73 14.43
C ASN A 422 10.17 6.77 13.85
N LEU A 423 9.20 6.40 14.67
CA LEU A 423 8.14 5.45 14.34
C LEU A 423 6.77 6.14 14.20
N GLY A 424 6.61 7.34 14.76
CA GLY A 424 5.35 8.08 14.81
C GLY A 424 4.65 7.95 16.16
N TYR A 425 3.62 8.77 16.36
CA TYR A 425 2.95 8.95 17.64
C TYR A 425 2.35 7.66 18.22
N GLY A 426 1.54 6.93 17.45
CA GLY A 426 0.93 5.67 17.90
C GLY A 426 1.98 4.62 18.32
N PRO A 427 2.93 4.25 17.44
CA PRO A 427 4.02 3.34 17.80
C PRO A 427 4.87 3.79 18.99
N ALA A 428 5.14 5.10 19.14
CA ALA A 428 5.88 5.63 20.29
C ALA A 428 5.09 5.45 21.60
N ASN A 429 3.79 5.72 21.59
CA ASN A 429 2.93 5.39 22.73
C ASN A 429 2.93 3.89 23.03
N ASN A 430 2.84 3.03 22.01
CA ASN A 430 2.85 1.58 22.20
C ASN A 430 4.13 1.07 22.86
N ILE A 431 5.29 1.67 22.55
CA ILE A 431 6.55 1.41 23.27
C ILE A 431 6.40 1.76 24.75
N GLY A 432 5.84 2.93 25.06
CA GLY A 432 5.56 3.34 26.43
C GLY A 432 4.60 2.39 27.15
N ILE A 433 3.52 1.97 26.49
CA ILE A 433 2.53 1.01 27.00
C ILE A 433 3.21 -0.33 27.34
N GLY A 434 4.10 -0.82 26.48
CA GLY A 434 4.84 -2.06 26.71
C GLY A 434 5.78 -2.02 27.93
N HIS A 435 6.22 -0.82 28.36
CA HIS A 435 7.08 -0.61 29.53
C HIS A 435 6.31 -0.14 30.78
N ALA A 436 5.00 0.01 30.68
CA ALA A 436 4.14 0.55 31.73
C ALA A 436 3.81 -0.48 32.81
N ARG A 437 3.96 -0.08 34.09
CA ARG A 437 3.70 -0.89 35.27
C ARG A 437 2.41 -0.54 36.00
N GLY A 438 1.83 0.63 35.73
CA GLY A 438 0.62 1.13 36.37
C GLY A 438 -0.63 0.31 36.09
N GLU A 439 -1.59 0.36 37.01
CA GLU A 439 -2.94 -0.19 36.80
C GLU A 439 -3.65 0.58 35.67
N PHE A 440 -3.47 1.90 35.67
CA PHE A 440 -3.97 2.82 34.64
C PHE A 440 -2.83 3.33 33.76
N LEU A 441 -3.19 3.77 32.56
CA LEU A 441 -2.32 4.45 31.62
C LEU A 441 -2.87 5.84 31.38
N CYS A 442 -2.00 6.84 31.34
CA CYS A 442 -2.31 8.17 30.86
C CYS A 442 -1.44 8.45 29.64
N LEU A 443 -2.07 8.52 28.46
CA LEU A 443 -1.41 8.87 27.21
C LEU A 443 -1.53 10.38 27.08
N LEU A 444 -0.38 11.07 27.07
CA LEU A 444 -0.32 12.53 27.22
C LEU A 444 0.66 13.12 26.21
N ASN A 445 0.23 14.14 25.47
CA ASN A 445 1.13 14.87 24.58
C ASN A 445 2.14 15.72 25.36
N SER A 446 3.34 15.90 24.81
CA SER A 446 4.42 16.68 25.45
C SER A 446 4.09 18.16 25.70
N ASP A 447 3.23 18.75 24.86
CA ASP A 447 2.77 20.14 24.90
C ASP A 447 1.45 20.33 25.66
N VAL A 448 1.02 19.33 26.43
CA VAL A 448 -0.13 19.40 27.32
C VAL A 448 0.33 19.64 28.76
N MET A 449 -0.28 20.62 29.41
CA MET A 449 0.10 21.13 30.73
C MET A 449 -1.12 21.19 31.66
N PRO A 450 -0.98 20.80 32.94
CA PRO A 450 -2.04 20.96 33.93
C PRO A 450 -2.51 22.40 34.07
N ALA A 451 -3.83 22.63 34.13
CA ALA A 451 -4.35 23.94 34.50
C ALA A 451 -4.17 24.15 36.02
N PRO A 452 -3.77 25.37 36.48
CA PRO A 452 -3.55 25.65 37.90
C PRO A 452 -4.76 25.36 38.79
N GLU A 453 -5.98 25.52 38.28
CA GLU A 453 -7.23 25.25 38.98
C GLU A 453 -7.61 23.76 39.06
N ALA A 454 -6.89 22.87 38.36
CA ALA A 454 -7.15 21.43 38.32
C ALA A 454 -5.86 20.60 38.56
N PRO A 455 -5.14 20.79 39.68
CA PRO A 455 -3.87 20.10 39.93
C PRO A 455 -4.03 18.58 40.12
N ASP A 456 -5.22 18.13 40.50
CA ASP A 456 -5.61 16.73 40.74
C ASP A 456 -6.33 16.09 39.54
N TRP A 457 -6.19 16.65 38.33
CA TRP A 457 -6.87 16.21 37.10
C TRP A 457 -6.74 14.70 36.84
N LEU A 458 -5.55 14.13 37.04
CA LEU A 458 -5.30 12.72 36.77
C LEU A 458 -5.99 11.80 37.80
N ASP A 459 -5.93 12.19 39.07
CA ASP A 459 -6.60 11.46 40.16
C ASP A 459 -8.11 11.41 39.94
N ARG A 460 -8.71 12.50 39.43
CA ARG A 460 -10.15 12.56 39.08
C ARG A 460 -10.50 11.58 37.96
N MET A 461 -9.74 11.59 36.86
CA MET A 461 -9.99 10.70 35.73
C MET A 461 -9.80 9.21 36.12
N ILE A 462 -8.83 8.90 36.98
CA ILE A 462 -8.65 7.56 37.53
C ILE A 462 -9.82 7.18 38.44
N ALA A 463 -10.31 8.11 39.27
CA ALA A 463 -11.45 7.88 40.13
C ALA A 463 -12.73 7.59 39.33
N ASP A 464 -12.93 8.28 38.19
CA ASP A 464 -14.05 8.03 37.29
C ASP A 464 -14.02 6.61 36.71
N LEU A 465 -12.85 6.18 36.20
CA LEU A 465 -12.69 4.80 35.70
C LEU A 465 -12.92 3.77 36.80
N ARG A 466 -12.51 4.04 38.04
CA ARG A 466 -12.74 3.15 39.19
C ARG A 466 -14.21 3.08 39.59
N ALA A 467 -14.92 4.20 39.52
CA ALA A 467 -16.32 4.30 39.92
C ALA A 467 -17.26 3.62 38.92
N ASP A 468 -16.94 3.65 37.62
CA ASP A 468 -17.78 3.08 36.58
C ASP A 468 -17.00 2.08 35.70
N ALA A 469 -17.32 0.80 35.86
CA ALA A 469 -16.74 -0.29 35.07
C ALA A 469 -17.19 -0.28 33.61
N ALA A 470 -18.25 0.44 33.24
CA ALA A 470 -18.68 0.63 31.86
C ALA A 470 -17.82 1.67 31.12
N LEU A 471 -17.02 2.48 31.81
CA LEU A 471 -16.06 3.40 31.18
C LEU A 471 -14.79 2.66 30.79
N GLY A 472 -14.51 2.62 29.49
CA GLY A 472 -13.26 2.09 28.95
C GLY A 472 -12.15 3.14 28.94
N LEU A 473 -12.50 4.41 28.68
CA LEU A 473 -11.55 5.51 28.53
C LEU A 473 -12.17 6.85 28.92
N VAL A 474 -11.38 7.72 29.57
CA VAL A 474 -11.75 9.10 29.89
C VAL A 474 -10.73 10.08 29.30
N GLY A 475 -11.18 11.13 28.62
CA GLY A 475 -10.36 12.24 28.14
C GLY A 475 -10.50 13.49 29.01
N ALA A 476 -9.48 14.35 29.00
CA ALA A 476 -9.54 15.65 29.68
C ALA A 476 -10.18 16.72 28.80
N MET A 477 -10.71 17.79 29.42
CA MET A 477 -11.01 19.01 28.67
C MET A 477 -9.70 19.75 28.38
N LEU A 478 -9.45 20.02 27.10
CA LEU A 478 -8.28 20.79 26.66
C LEU A 478 -8.68 22.22 26.33
N LEU A 479 -7.85 23.16 26.78
CA LEU A 479 -8.00 24.58 26.56
C LEU A 479 -6.85 25.11 25.71
N PHE A 480 -7.17 26.11 24.89
CA PHE A 480 -6.16 27.01 24.33
C PHE A 480 -5.59 27.94 25.42
N GLU A 481 -4.49 28.61 25.11
CA GLU A 481 -3.82 29.55 26.01
C GLU A 481 -4.71 30.74 26.43
N ASP A 482 -5.72 31.09 25.63
CA ASP A 482 -6.71 32.12 25.93
C ASP A 482 -7.88 31.63 26.80
N GLY A 483 -7.85 30.35 27.20
CA GLY A 483 -8.89 29.71 28.01
C GLY A 483 -10.12 29.26 27.22
N THR A 484 -10.14 29.40 25.89
CA THR A 484 -11.20 28.83 25.06
C THR A 484 -11.05 27.32 24.92
N VAL A 485 -12.16 26.63 24.68
CA VAL A 485 -12.20 25.18 24.50
C VAL A 485 -11.45 24.81 23.24
N GLN A 486 -10.51 23.88 23.37
CA GLN A 486 -9.87 23.21 22.24
C GLN A 486 -10.45 21.81 22.03
N HIS A 487 -10.77 21.11 23.11
CA HIS A 487 -11.37 19.78 23.08
C HIS A 487 -12.26 19.52 24.30
N GLU A 488 -13.48 19.04 24.04
CA GLU A 488 -14.39 18.50 25.07
C GLU A 488 -15.16 17.27 24.54
N GLY A 489 -14.49 16.42 23.76
CA GLY A 489 -15.08 15.31 23.00
C GLY A 489 -14.95 15.46 21.49
N LEU A 490 -15.10 14.35 20.76
CA LEU A 490 -15.11 14.29 19.29
C LEU A 490 -16.46 13.84 18.75
N THR A 491 -16.79 14.34 17.56
CA THR A 491 -17.83 13.81 16.66
C THR A 491 -17.22 13.49 15.30
N PHE A 492 -17.93 12.78 14.43
CA PHE A 492 -17.46 12.48 13.07
C PHE A 492 -18.34 13.17 12.02
N GLU A 493 -17.74 13.99 11.18
CA GLU A 493 -18.45 14.71 10.10
C GLU A 493 -17.86 14.35 8.75
N ARG A 494 -18.72 14.14 7.74
CA ARG A 494 -18.27 13.88 6.37
C ARG A 494 -17.97 15.18 5.66
N LEU A 495 -16.77 15.28 5.09
CA LEU A 495 -16.30 16.49 4.43
C LEU A 495 -16.33 16.32 2.90
N PRO A 496 -17.22 17.03 2.17
CA PRO A 496 -17.38 16.85 0.72
C PRO A 496 -16.11 17.08 -0.08
N GLN A 497 -15.24 18.00 0.37
CA GLN A 497 -13.96 18.34 -0.26
C GLN A 497 -12.87 17.28 -0.03
N GLN A 498 -13.14 16.28 0.81
CA GLN A 498 -12.22 15.20 1.17
C GLN A 498 -12.85 13.84 0.88
N ALA A 499 -13.35 13.68 -0.35
CA ALA A 499 -14.05 12.48 -0.81
C ALA A 499 -15.24 12.04 0.05
N ASN A 500 -15.85 12.98 0.78
CA ASN A 500 -16.94 12.70 1.73
C ASN A 500 -16.55 11.71 2.83
N TRP A 501 -15.25 11.60 3.13
CA TRP A 501 -14.73 10.78 4.22
C TRP A 501 -15.09 11.43 5.57
N PRO A 502 -15.39 10.64 6.62
CA PRO A 502 -15.61 11.12 7.97
C PRO A 502 -14.30 11.58 8.62
N PHE A 503 -14.30 12.81 9.13
CA PHE A 503 -13.20 13.40 9.89
C PHE A 503 -13.63 13.62 11.35
N PRO A 504 -12.72 13.43 12.32
CA PRO A 504 -12.96 13.81 13.70
C PRO A 504 -13.06 15.32 13.80
N MET A 505 -14.15 15.79 14.38
CA MET A 505 -14.44 17.18 14.65
C MET A 505 -14.44 17.42 16.15
N HIS A 506 -14.03 18.62 16.55
CA HIS A 506 -14.04 19.07 17.95
C HIS A 506 -15.21 20.05 18.13
N PRO A 507 -16.38 19.60 18.60
CA PRO A 507 -17.49 20.49 18.87
C PRO A 507 -17.06 21.60 19.82
N ARG A 508 -17.57 22.82 19.57
CA ARG A 508 -17.32 24.00 20.41
C ARG A 508 -15.85 24.45 20.48
N LYS A 509 -14.96 23.94 19.62
CA LYS A 509 -13.58 24.46 19.49
C LYS A 509 -13.61 25.98 19.25
N GLY A 510 -12.86 26.73 20.04
CA GLY A 510 -12.79 28.19 20.02
C GLY A 510 -13.89 28.91 20.80
N LEU A 511 -14.82 28.20 21.45
CA LEU A 511 -15.83 28.80 22.33
C LEU A 511 -15.36 28.83 23.78
N LEU A 512 -15.97 29.68 24.61
CA LEU A 512 -15.73 29.64 26.06
C LEU A 512 -16.24 28.33 26.68
N PRO A 513 -15.58 27.85 27.76
CA PRO A 513 -16.07 26.72 28.54
C PRO A 513 -17.50 26.98 29.03
N ARG A 514 -18.28 25.90 29.14
CA ARG A 514 -19.68 26.00 29.59
C ARG A 514 -19.73 26.54 31.03
N ALA A 515 -20.73 27.36 31.32
CA ALA A 515 -20.91 27.97 32.64
C ALA A 515 -21.40 26.97 33.71
N GLU A 516 -21.98 25.85 33.29
CA GLU A 516 -22.40 24.78 34.19
C GLU A 516 -21.19 24.11 34.86
N THR A 517 -21.29 23.89 36.17
CA THR A 517 -20.26 23.16 36.91
C THR A 517 -20.39 21.67 36.62
N PRO A 518 -19.38 21.03 36.00
CA PRO A 518 -19.44 19.60 35.70
C PRO A 518 -19.42 18.78 37.00
N THR A 519 -20.33 17.81 37.10
CA THR A 519 -20.48 16.96 38.28
C THR A 519 -19.75 15.62 38.14
N GLY A 520 -19.38 15.22 36.92
CA GLY A 520 -18.75 13.95 36.60
C GLY A 520 -18.34 13.84 35.14
N PRO A 521 -17.86 12.66 34.71
CA PRO A 521 -17.53 12.39 33.32
C PRO A 521 -18.79 12.34 32.45
N GLU A 522 -18.70 12.86 31.23
CA GLU A 522 -19.81 12.92 30.28
C GLU A 522 -19.55 12.02 29.07
N PRO A 523 -20.53 11.21 28.64
CA PRO A 523 -20.34 10.30 27.51
C PRO A 523 -20.11 11.07 26.21
N VAL A 524 -19.10 10.64 25.44
CA VAL A 524 -18.76 11.20 24.13
C VAL A 524 -18.44 10.07 23.15
N GLU A 525 -18.46 10.36 21.85
CA GLU A 525 -18.20 9.33 20.86
C GLU A 525 -16.74 8.88 20.84
N ALA A 526 -15.82 9.83 21.01
CA ALA A 526 -14.38 9.64 21.12
C ALA A 526 -13.74 10.87 21.81
N VAL A 527 -12.46 10.76 22.18
CA VAL A 527 -11.64 11.86 22.69
C VAL A 527 -10.30 11.89 21.94
N THR A 528 -9.56 12.99 22.07
CA THR A 528 -8.24 13.13 21.43
C THR A 528 -7.12 12.44 22.23
N GLY A 529 -6.08 12.01 21.50
CA GLY A 529 -4.82 11.46 22.00
C GLY A 529 -4.05 12.41 22.90
N ALA A 530 -4.31 13.72 22.83
CA ALA A 530 -3.56 14.70 23.62
C ALA A 530 -3.63 14.46 25.13
N CYS A 531 -4.75 13.97 25.67
CA CYS A 531 -4.79 13.42 27.02
C CYS A 531 -5.95 12.41 27.16
N MET A 532 -5.60 11.14 27.33
CA MET A 532 -6.56 10.07 27.62
C MET A 532 -6.07 9.13 28.72
N VAL A 533 -7.00 8.67 29.55
CA VAL A 533 -6.74 7.73 30.64
C VAL A 533 -7.59 6.48 30.42
N LEU A 534 -6.95 5.32 30.52
CA LEU A 534 -7.60 4.01 30.36
C LEU A 534 -6.92 2.95 31.23
N ARG A 535 -7.60 1.81 31.40
CA ARG A 535 -7.03 0.66 32.12
C ARG A 535 -5.91 0.03 31.30
N ARG A 536 -4.76 -0.29 31.91
CA ARG A 536 -3.66 -0.96 31.21
C ARG A 536 -4.09 -2.31 30.61
N ALA A 537 -4.92 -3.06 31.33
CA ALA A 537 -5.44 -4.34 30.85
C ALA A 537 -6.20 -4.18 29.53
N LEU A 538 -7.07 -3.17 29.42
CA LEU A 538 -7.82 -2.87 28.20
C LEU A 538 -6.90 -2.43 27.07
N ALA A 539 -5.93 -1.55 27.34
CA ALA A 539 -4.95 -1.14 26.33
C ALA A 539 -4.14 -2.33 25.81
N THR A 540 -3.75 -3.25 26.70
CA THR A 540 -3.01 -4.47 26.34
C THR A 540 -3.85 -5.42 25.51
N GLU A 541 -5.12 -5.62 25.89
CA GLU A 541 -6.10 -6.42 25.14
C GLU A 541 -6.30 -5.89 23.72
N LEU A 542 -6.41 -4.58 23.58
CA LEU A 542 -6.59 -3.91 22.29
C LEU A 542 -5.29 -3.79 21.48
N GLY A 543 -4.13 -4.09 22.07
CA GLY A 543 -2.82 -3.91 21.42
C GLY A 543 -2.35 -2.46 21.32
N GLY A 544 -2.89 -1.55 22.15
CA GLY A 544 -2.57 -0.12 22.15
C GLY A 544 -3.15 0.62 20.94
N PHE A 545 -2.43 1.61 20.43
CA PHE A 545 -2.75 2.32 19.19
C PHE A 545 -2.54 1.41 17.97
N ASP A 546 -3.39 1.55 16.95
CA ASP A 546 -3.20 0.79 15.72
C ASP A 546 -2.06 1.40 14.89
N GLU A 547 -1.10 0.56 14.55
CA GLU A 547 0.07 0.91 13.77
C GLU A 547 -0.19 1.04 12.26
N ALA A 548 -1.45 1.03 11.82
CA ALA A 548 -1.83 1.34 10.44
C ALA A 548 -1.80 2.85 10.13
N TYR A 549 -1.91 3.70 11.15
CA TYR A 549 -1.93 5.16 11.03
C TYR A 549 -0.51 5.73 10.96
N ALA A 550 -0.22 6.48 9.91
CA ALA A 550 1.12 7.00 9.67
C ALA A 550 1.34 8.33 10.40
N ILE A 551 2.42 8.40 11.20
CA ILE A 551 2.97 9.60 11.86
C ILE A 551 2.07 10.16 13.00
N GLY A 552 0.79 10.40 12.71
CA GLY A 552 -0.24 10.87 13.66
C GLY A 552 -1.53 11.29 12.93
N ASP A 553 -2.57 11.64 13.69
CA ASP A 553 -3.96 11.85 13.27
C ASP A 553 -4.76 10.54 13.07
N PHE A 554 -5.95 10.48 13.69
CA PHE A 554 -6.95 9.38 13.67
C PHE A 554 -6.63 8.14 14.52
N GLU A 555 -5.39 7.93 14.97
CA GLU A 555 -5.07 6.80 15.85
C GLU A 555 -5.80 6.85 17.20
N ASP A 556 -6.09 8.06 17.69
CA ASP A 556 -6.83 8.32 18.93
C ASP A 556 -8.32 8.00 18.82
N SER A 557 -8.95 8.48 17.76
CA SER A 557 -10.34 8.17 17.44
C SER A 557 -10.52 6.68 17.15
N ASP A 558 -9.56 6.04 16.47
CA ASP A 558 -9.56 4.60 16.24
C ASP A 558 -9.52 3.81 17.56
N LEU A 559 -8.64 4.17 18.48
CA LEU A 559 -8.59 3.54 19.80
C LEU A 559 -9.92 3.70 20.54
N CYS A 560 -10.53 4.89 20.50
CA CYS A 560 -11.85 5.13 21.09
C CYS A 560 -12.94 4.23 20.46
N LEU A 561 -12.95 4.08 19.13
CA LEU A 561 -13.91 3.24 18.44
C LEU A 561 -13.67 1.75 18.74
N ARG A 562 -12.41 1.31 18.88
CA ARG A 562 -12.08 -0.06 19.35
C ARG A 562 -12.54 -0.32 20.78
N VAL A 563 -12.34 0.63 21.70
CA VAL A 563 -12.89 0.54 23.07
C VAL A 563 -14.41 0.40 23.03
N ARG A 564 -15.10 1.18 22.19
CA ARG A 564 -16.56 1.06 22.03
C ARG A 564 -17.00 -0.27 21.43
N ALA A 565 -16.21 -0.84 20.53
CA ALA A 565 -16.48 -2.15 19.96
C ALA A 565 -16.40 -3.30 21.00
N THR A 566 -15.77 -3.09 22.16
CA THR A 566 -15.80 -4.05 23.28
C THR A 566 -17.02 -3.88 24.19
N GLY A 567 -17.93 -2.94 23.88
CA GLY A 567 -19.10 -2.61 24.70
C GLY A 567 -18.84 -1.60 25.82
N LEU A 568 -17.63 -1.03 25.90
CA LEU A 568 -17.27 0.00 26.88
C LEU A 568 -17.49 1.42 26.33
N GLY A 569 -17.74 2.40 27.21
CA GLY A 569 -17.95 3.79 26.85
C GLY A 569 -16.67 4.64 26.85
N CYS A 570 -16.70 5.73 26.09
CA CYS A 570 -15.75 6.83 26.18
C CYS A 570 -16.43 8.03 26.86
N ALA A 571 -15.69 8.74 27.70
CA ALA A 571 -16.19 9.95 28.35
C ALA A 571 -15.15 11.08 28.35
N VAL A 572 -15.61 12.31 28.55
CA VAL A 572 -14.76 13.47 28.85
C VAL A 572 -15.05 13.97 30.26
N ASP A 573 -14.01 14.24 31.05
CA ASP A 573 -14.16 14.88 32.36
C ASP A 573 -13.78 16.37 32.27
N ARG A 574 -14.79 17.25 32.30
CA ARG A 574 -14.61 18.71 32.26
C ARG A 574 -14.06 19.31 33.57
N ARG A 575 -13.92 18.50 34.63
CA ARG A 575 -13.20 18.85 35.86
C ARG A 575 -11.70 18.67 35.70
N ALA A 576 -11.25 17.78 34.82
CA ALA A 576 -9.85 17.63 34.43
C ALA A 576 -9.52 18.63 33.32
N ARG A 577 -8.92 19.77 33.69
CA ARG A 577 -8.62 20.88 32.78
C ARG A 577 -7.14 20.96 32.49
N LEU A 578 -6.79 20.96 31.21
CA LEU A 578 -5.39 21.04 30.76
C LEU A 578 -5.28 22.09 29.65
N TYR A 579 -4.15 22.79 29.60
CA TYR A 579 -3.78 23.62 28.46
C TYR A 579 -3.02 22.78 27.44
N HIS A 580 -3.32 22.95 26.16
CA HIS A 580 -2.61 22.28 25.08
C HIS A 580 -2.11 23.31 24.06
N LEU A 581 -0.80 23.46 23.97
CA LEU A 581 -0.12 24.46 23.15
C LEU A 581 -0.02 24.04 21.67
N GLU A 582 -1.12 23.47 21.15
CA GLU A 582 -1.30 22.74 19.87
C GLU A 582 -0.29 23.08 18.75
N ARG A 583 0.36 22.04 18.21
CA ARG A 583 1.28 22.07 17.05
C ARG A 583 2.58 22.88 17.24
N GLN A 584 2.89 23.37 18.44
CA GLN A 584 4.20 23.98 18.71
C GLN A 584 5.37 22.97 18.65
N SER A 585 5.09 21.68 18.83
CA SER A 585 6.04 20.57 18.61
C SER A 585 6.27 20.23 17.13
N GLN A 586 5.40 20.70 16.22
CA GLN A 586 5.39 20.37 14.79
C GLN A 586 5.64 21.61 13.93
N VAL A 587 6.87 22.13 13.95
CA VAL A 587 7.24 23.33 13.17
C VAL A 587 7.29 23.02 11.67
N SER A 588 6.20 23.26 10.93
CA SER A 588 6.18 23.64 9.49
C SER A 588 4.74 23.64 8.94
N PRO A 589 4.06 24.80 8.83
CA PRO A 589 2.63 24.88 8.45
C PRO A 589 2.30 24.48 7.00
N ASP A 590 3.23 24.56 6.05
CA ASP A 590 2.92 24.46 4.61
C ASP A 590 3.59 23.26 3.92
N ASN A 591 3.53 22.07 4.51
CA ASN A 591 4.10 20.89 3.85
C ASN A 591 3.02 19.99 3.21
N PRO A 592 2.90 19.94 1.87
CA PRO A 592 1.86 19.18 1.17
C PRO A 592 1.78 17.70 1.58
N TRP A 593 2.91 17.12 1.98
CA TRP A 593 2.94 15.72 2.39
C TRP A 593 2.19 15.47 3.71
N ARG A 594 2.15 16.44 4.64
CA ARG A 594 1.44 16.27 5.92
C ARG A 594 -0.06 16.17 5.68
N HIS A 595 -0.60 17.05 4.83
CA HIS A 595 -2.01 16.98 4.43
C HIS A 595 -2.33 15.62 3.80
N ASN A 596 -1.51 15.14 2.88
CA ASN A 596 -1.71 13.82 2.28
C ASN A 596 -1.53 12.66 3.28
N ALA A 597 -0.70 12.82 4.32
CA ALA A 597 -0.60 11.83 5.40
C ALA A 597 -1.91 11.78 6.22
N THR A 598 -2.48 12.94 6.58
CA THR A 598 -3.80 13.02 7.23
C THR A 598 -4.88 12.39 6.33
N LEU A 599 -4.84 12.61 5.02
CA LEU A 599 -5.77 11.98 4.07
C LEU A 599 -5.57 10.45 3.99
N PHE A 600 -4.34 9.95 4.02
CA PHE A 600 -4.05 8.52 4.11
C PHE A 600 -4.66 7.90 5.39
N ASN A 601 -4.55 8.60 6.52
CA ASN A 601 -5.12 8.18 7.79
C ASN A 601 -6.65 8.24 7.77
N ALA A 602 -7.23 9.29 7.19
CA ALA A 602 -8.67 9.41 6.96
C ALA A 602 -9.21 8.27 6.08
N TRP A 603 -8.52 7.95 4.99
CA TRP A 603 -8.83 6.83 4.10
C TRP A 603 -8.82 5.49 4.86
N THR A 604 -7.77 5.25 5.65
CA THR A 604 -7.63 4.05 6.49
C THR A 604 -8.77 3.96 7.50
N HIS A 605 -9.04 5.05 8.22
CA HIS A 605 -10.12 5.15 9.21
C HIS A 605 -11.50 4.92 8.60
N THR A 606 -11.76 5.54 7.44
CA THR A 606 -13.02 5.41 6.69
C THR A 606 -13.29 3.97 6.30
N ARG A 607 -12.29 3.29 5.72
CA ARG A 607 -12.41 1.89 5.31
C ARG A 607 -12.58 0.93 6.48
N ARG A 608 -12.05 1.29 7.66
CA ARG A 608 -12.19 0.45 8.86
C ARG A 608 -13.55 0.57 9.52
N TRP A 609 -14.02 1.79 9.71
CA TRP A 609 -15.17 2.07 10.58
C TRP A 609 -16.45 2.47 9.84
N PHE A 610 -16.34 2.93 8.59
CA PHE A 610 -17.42 3.58 7.86
C PHE A 610 -17.64 3.04 6.43
N ALA A 611 -17.05 1.89 6.10
CA ALA A 611 -17.11 1.30 4.76
C ALA A 611 -18.54 0.90 4.32
N GLU A 612 -19.40 0.53 5.26
CA GLU A 612 -20.82 0.19 4.97
C GLU A 612 -21.68 1.42 4.63
N ALA A 613 -21.15 2.64 4.79
CA ALA A 613 -21.90 3.88 4.62
C ALA A 613 -21.51 4.68 3.35
N ASN A 614 -20.73 4.11 2.42
CA ASN A 614 -20.43 4.76 1.14
C ASN A 614 -21.19 4.08 -0.02
N PRO A 615 -22.35 4.62 -0.47
CA PRO A 615 -23.15 4.03 -1.54
C PRO A 615 -22.43 3.94 -2.91
N LYS A 616 -21.22 4.52 -3.04
CA LYS A 616 -20.40 4.47 -4.27
C LYS A 616 -19.59 3.18 -4.45
N HIS A 617 -19.51 2.29 -3.46
CA HIS A 617 -18.75 1.03 -3.55
C HIS A 617 -19.61 -0.20 -3.85
N ALA A 618 -20.90 -0.01 -4.16
CA ALA A 618 -21.84 -1.09 -4.47
C ALA A 618 -21.96 -1.44 -5.97
N GLU A 619 -21.09 -0.92 -6.84
CA GLU A 619 -21.10 -1.19 -8.29
C GLU A 619 -19.78 -1.81 -8.80
#